data_AF-A0A2D8XMD5-F1
#
_entry.id   AF-A0A2D8XMD5-F1
#
_cell.length_a   1.000
_cell.length_b   1.000
_cell.length_c   1.000
_cell.angle_alpha   90.00
_cell.angle_beta   90.00
_cell.angle_gamma   90.00
#
_symmetry.space_group_name_H-M   'P 1'
#
loop_
_entity.id
_entity.type
_entity.pdbx_description
1 polymer ?
#
loop_
_entity_poly.entity_id
_entity_poly.type
_entity_poly.pdbx_seq_one_letter_code
_entity_poly.pdbx_strand_id
1 'polypeptide(L)'
;MAITYRGEKFSGYNKKKRTPGKNKKFAVLAKKGKTVRLIRFGDPNMTIKKSNPERRKSFRARHNCSSAKDILTARYWSCKNW
;
A
#
# COMPACT_ATOMS: atom_id res chain seq x y z
N MET A 1 -7.72 14.23 -12.61
CA MET A 1 -6.74 15.22 -12.08
C MET A 1 -5.61 14.48 -11.39
N ALA A 2 -4.37 14.72 -11.79
CA ALA A 2 -3.19 14.21 -11.10
C ALA A 2 -2.84 15.13 -9.92
N ILE A 3 -2.49 14.56 -8.78
CA ILE A 3 -2.14 15.30 -7.56
C ILE A 3 -0.62 15.26 -7.42
N THR A 4 0.01 16.43 -7.33
CA THR A 4 1.42 16.54 -6.99
C THR A 4 1.55 16.72 -5.48
N TYR A 5 2.27 15.82 -4.81
CA TYR A 5 2.51 15.89 -3.38
C TYR A 5 4.00 15.70 -3.10
N ARG A 6 4.66 16.73 -2.54
CA ARG A 6 6.09 16.73 -2.21
C ARG A 6 7.00 16.30 -3.38
N GLY A 7 6.74 16.84 -4.58
CA GLY A 7 7.49 16.52 -5.79
C GLY A 7 7.11 15.19 -6.46
N GLU A 8 6.18 14.41 -5.89
CA GLU A 8 5.71 13.17 -6.50
C GLU A 8 4.30 13.32 -7.09
N LYS A 9 4.14 12.92 -8.34
CA LYS A 9 2.84 12.86 -9.02
C LYS A 9 2.08 11.58 -8.65
N PHE A 10 0.80 11.72 -8.34
CA PHE A 10 -0.16 10.64 -8.07
C PHE A 10 -1.37 10.81 -8.98
N SER A 11 -1.99 9.72 -9.41
CA SER A 11 -3.20 9.76 -10.24
C SER A 11 -4.47 10.13 -9.47
N GLY A 12 -4.39 10.21 -8.14
CA GLY A 12 -5.49 10.56 -7.24
C GLY A 12 -5.20 10.12 -5.80
N TYR A 13 -6.08 10.48 -4.88
CA TYR A 13 -6.05 9.97 -3.51
C TYR A 13 -6.46 8.49 -3.46
N ASN A 14 -5.91 7.74 -2.49
CA ASN A 14 -6.21 6.32 -2.27
C ASN A 14 -5.95 5.42 -3.51
N LYS A 15 -5.12 5.89 -4.45
CA LYS A 15 -4.67 5.12 -5.61
C LYS A 15 -3.20 4.76 -5.44
N LYS A 16 -2.91 3.45 -5.38
CA LYS A 16 -1.54 2.94 -5.32
C LYS A 16 -0.84 3.15 -6.66
N LYS A 17 0.42 3.55 -6.62
CA LYS A 17 1.33 3.59 -7.77
C LYS A 17 2.54 2.70 -7.50
N ARG A 18 3.13 2.13 -8.54
CA ARG A 18 4.45 1.47 -8.42
C ARG A 18 5.53 2.52 -8.36
N THR A 19 6.59 2.22 -7.63
CA THR A 19 7.75 3.09 -7.47
C THR A 19 9.01 2.29 -7.81
N PRO A 20 9.29 2.05 -9.11
CA PRO A 20 10.50 1.36 -9.54
C PRO A 20 11.75 2.15 -9.12
N GLY A 21 12.82 1.45 -8.73
CA GLY A 21 14.08 2.07 -8.30
C GLY A 21 14.03 2.80 -6.95
N LYS A 22 12.97 2.64 -6.15
CA LYS A 22 12.85 3.21 -4.81
C LYS A 22 12.87 2.13 -3.74
N ASN A 23 13.16 2.53 -2.49
CA ASN A 23 13.25 1.64 -1.32
C ASN A 23 11.97 0.84 -1.00
N LYS A 24 10.82 1.25 -1.56
CA LYS A 24 9.53 0.57 -1.39
C LYS A 24 8.89 0.35 -2.76
N LYS A 25 8.17 -0.77 -2.90
CA LYS A 25 7.58 -1.21 -4.17
C LYS A 25 6.39 -0.36 -4.62
N PHE A 26 5.62 0.14 -3.67
CA PHE A 26 4.43 0.95 -3.93
C PHE A 26 4.40 2.21 -3.08
N ALA A 27 3.78 3.25 -3.61
CA ALA A 27 3.41 4.46 -2.90
C ALA A 27 1.92 4.76 -3.09
N VAL A 28 1.29 5.35 -2.09
CA VAL A 28 -0.10 5.80 -2.16
C VAL A 28 -0.26 7.08 -1.35
N LEU A 29 -0.95 8.05 -1.95
CA LEU A 29 -1.37 9.25 -1.25
C LEU A 29 -2.73 8.96 -0.61
N ALA A 30 -2.71 8.44 0.62
CA ALA A 30 -3.93 8.08 1.33
C ALA A 30 -4.62 9.33 1.89
N LYS A 31 -5.95 9.41 1.74
CA LYS A 31 -6.77 10.50 2.29
C LYS A 31 -7.97 9.93 3.02
N LYS A 32 -8.14 10.34 4.29
CA LYS A 32 -9.27 10.00 5.16
C LYS A 32 -9.80 11.29 5.78
N GLY A 33 -10.98 11.74 5.35
CA GLY A 33 -11.50 13.05 5.74
C GLY A 33 -10.55 14.19 5.35
N LYS A 34 -10.11 14.97 6.34
CA LYS A 34 -9.15 16.08 6.18
C LYS A 34 -7.69 15.62 6.20
N THR A 35 -7.39 14.40 6.66
CA THR A 35 -6.02 13.91 6.82
C THR A 35 -5.52 13.27 5.53
N VAL A 36 -4.36 13.72 5.06
CA VAL A 36 -3.64 13.17 3.91
C VAL A 36 -2.28 12.65 4.38
N ARG A 37 -1.93 11.42 4.02
CA ARG A 37 -0.63 10.81 4.32
C ARG A 37 -0.06 10.11 3.10
N LEU A 38 1.21 10.37 2.84
CA LEU A 38 1.98 9.58 1.88
C LEU A 38 2.45 8.29 2.55
N ILE A 39 2.00 7.16 2.01
CA ILE A 39 2.32 5.83 2.52
C ILE A 39 3.15 5.11 1.46
N ARG A 40 4.29 4.58 1.88
CA ARG A 40 5.14 3.72 1.04
C ARG A 40 5.16 2.32 1.65
N PHE A 41 4.93 1.30 0.83
CA PHE A 41 4.76 -0.07 1.30
C PHE A 41 5.21 -1.11 0.27
N GLY A 42 5.38 -2.34 0.75
CA GLY A 42 5.88 -3.45 -0.04
C GLY A 42 7.39 -3.41 -0.25
N ASP A 43 7.96 -4.59 -0.38
CA ASP A 43 9.38 -4.78 -0.65
C ASP A 43 9.61 -4.86 -2.18
N PRO A 44 10.54 -4.07 -2.74
CA PRO A 44 10.80 -4.05 -4.18
C PRO A 44 11.28 -5.41 -4.73
N ASN A 45 12.04 -6.16 -3.92
CA ASN A 45 12.67 -7.42 -4.28
C ASN A 45 11.75 -8.63 -4.03
N MET A 46 10.65 -8.46 -3.29
CA MET A 46 9.68 -9.55 -3.06
C MET A 46 8.51 -9.53 -4.03
N THR A 47 8.21 -10.68 -4.62
CA THR A 47 6.98 -10.91 -5.39
C THR A 47 5.82 -11.29 -4.49
N ILE A 48 4.69 -10.61 -4.66
CA ILE A 48 3.46 -10.90 -3.92
C ILE A 48 2.84 -12.17 -4.51
N LYS A 49 2.94 -13.28 -3.78
CA LYS A 49 2.40 -14.59 -4.18
C LYS A 49 0.91 -14.73 -3.81
N LYS A 50 0.09 -13.71 -4.09
CA LYS A 50 -1.34 -13.68 -3.71
C LYS A 50 -2.18 -14.78 -4.38
N SER A 51 -1.69 -15.32 -5.50
CA SER A 51 -2.32 -16.44 -6.21
C SER A 51 -2.20 -17.76 -5.44
N ASN A 52 -1.22 -17.89 -4.55
CA ASN A 52 -1.12 -19.05 -3.67
C ASN A 52 -1.95 -18.81 -2.39
N PRO A 53 -3.04 -19.58 -2.18
CA PRO A 53 -3.98 -19.34 -1.07
C PRO A 53 -3.35 -19.57 0.30
N GLU A 54 -2.42 -20.52 0.44
CA GLU A 54 -1.73 -20.80 1.70
C GLU A 54 -0.81 -19.65 2.09
N ARG A 55 0.02 -19.17 1.14
CA ARG A 55 0.89 -18.00 1.36
C ARG A 55 0.08 -16.75 1.70
N ARG A 56 -1.07 -16.57 1.05
CA ARG A 56 -2.02 -15.49 1.35
C ARG A 56 -2.58 -15.63 2.76
N LYS A 57 -3.07 -16.82 3.15
CA LYS A 57 -3.60 -17.09 4.50
C LYS A 57 -2.53 -16.81 5.56
N SER A 58 -1.32 -17.33 5.39
CA SER A 58 -0.21 -17.12 6.33
C SER A 58 0.24 -15.67 6.43
N PHE A 59 0.26 -14.91 5.32
CA PHE A 59 0.54 -13.47 5.39
C PHE A 59 -0.56 -12.73 6.16
N ARG A 60 -1.82 -13.02 5.86
CA ARG A 60 -2.97 -12.35 6.48
C ARG A 60 -3.08 -12.64 7.98
N ALA A 61 -2.74 -13.85 8.40
CA ALA A 61 -2.66 -14.24 9.81
C ALA A 61 -1.54 -13.48 10.53
N ARG A 62 -0.29 -13.53 10.03
CA ARG A 62 0.86 -12.86 10.67
C ARG A 62 0.71 -11.34 10.79
N HIS A 63 -0.01 -10.71 9.86
CA HIS A 63 -0.22 -9.26 9.86
C HIS A 63 -1.58 -8.82 10.40
N ASN A 64 -2.38 -9.75 10.96
CA ASN A 64 -3.72 -9.49 11.49
C ASN A 64 -4.57 -8.64 10.54
N CYS A 65 -4.63 -9.04 9.26
CA CYS A 65 -5.25 -8.23 8.22
C CYS A 65 -6.74 -7.98 8.42
N SER A 66 -7.43 -8.78 9.24
CA SER A 66 -8.83 -8.57 9.64
C SER A 66 -9.06 -7.26 10.40
N SER A 67 -8.08 -6.80 11.19
CA SER A 67 -8.15 -5.53 11.94
C SER A 67 -7.56 -4.35 11.18
N ALA A 68 -6.98 -4.58 9.99
CA ALA A 68 -6.36 -3.53 9.18
C ALA A 68 -7.42 -2.76 8.38
N LYS A 69 -8.16 -1.86 9.06
CA LYS A 69 -9.22 -1.05 8.45
C LYS A 69 -8.78 0.38 8.12
N ASP A 70 -7.67 0.85 8.68
CA ASP A 70 -7.26 2.24 8.54
C ASP A 70 -6.40 2.49 7.28
N ILE A 71 -6.99 3.17 6.29
CA ILE A 71 -6.35 3.52 5.02
C ILE A 71 -5.13 4.42 5.18
N LEU A 72 -4.99 5.09 6.32
CA LEU A 72 -3.85 5.92 6.65
C LEU A 72 -2.62 5.12 7.13
N THR A 73 -2.70 3.78 7.16
CA THR A 73 -1.61 2.90 7.60
C THR A 73 -1.05 2.06 6.46
N ALA A 74 0.27 1.80 6.49
CA ALA A 74 0.92 0.90 5.53
C ALA A 74 0.36 -0.53 5.61
N ARG A 75 -0.06 -0.97 6.81
CA ARG A 75 -0.64 -2.29 7.05
C ARG A 75 -1.90 -2.53 6.22
N TYR A 76 -2.82 -1.56 6.17
CA TYR A 76 -4.02 -1.65 5.33
C TYR A 76 -3.65 -1.91 3.86
N TRP A 77 -2.70 -1.14 3.32
CA TRP A 77 -2.30 -1.26 1.91
C TRP A 77 -1.56 -2.57 1.62
N SER A 78 -0.71 -3.03 2.52
CA SER A 78 -0.05 -4.33 2.42
C SER A 78 -1.08 -5.47 2.43
N CYS A 79 -2.03 -5.45 3.37
CA CYS A 79 -3.12 -6.43 3.49
C CYS A 79 -4.14 -6.37 2.33
N LYS A 80 -4.27 -5.23 1.65
CA LYS A 80 -5.09 -5.09 0.45
C LYS A 80 -4.39 -5.64 -0.79
N ASN A 81 -3.05 -5.62 -0.80
CA ASN A 81 -2.25 -6.15 -1.90
C ASN A 81 -1.99 -7.66 -1.79
N TRP A 82 -2.01 -8.21 -0.59
CA TRP A 82 -1.89 -9.65 -0.26
C TRP A 82 -3.27 -10.31 -0.03
#